data_AF-A0A9J6CZ68-F1
#
_entry.id   AF-A0A9J6CZ68-F1
#
_cell.length_a   1.000
_cell.length_b   1.000
_cell.length_c   1.000
_cell.angle_alpha   90.00
_cell.angle_beta   90.00
_cell.angle_gamma   90.00
#
_symmetry.space_group_name_H-M   'P 1'
#
loop_
_entity.id
_entity.type
_entity.pdbx_description
1 polymer ?
#
loop_
_entity_poly.entity_id
_entity_poly.type
_entity_poly.pdbx_seq_one_letter_code
_entity_poly.pdbx_strand_id
1 'polypeptide(L)'
;MSVYEEASQLFRRQFTFKASSAWRPPDPNRICSDADWCLPALQQMKTELNATKSLLNDMEPIAWRRHTTWTNRAANVMNRVRQSAAPELLTQAWCKFFQLLHDYELADTVPLRSFHLCEAPGAFILALQHYLRSGCAEDECDRGGEDNWTWFANTLNPYYEGNDFKSTVTDDRLIFTTLDRWYFGQDQTGDVMSPEFMVDRFLETSSSDAGGGFHLVTADGSVDCQDDPAEQEATVAPLHAAEVVAALKLLAEGGHLVLKMFTFFEMSSVSLLYLLNCVFRQVHVKKPACSKPGNSEVYVVCKSFRGEALTADHVTALTNLVADRRALCVSGVEDLPADFVSQVEECAQYFKELQERTIRENIQWFQNDMDQPSCLRLQSVKDTVASLYIKRYECRHVGQPPLPLMQGPSTFLLRCRGWNVASFSERNGCSNWWKKHAEELRKMLDGVPLANISHSQPSTELLSDRVAPCASWIRTGRKYGKFPGLSSSARQPCWTWPSCSACRTPSTPLTI
;
A
#
# COMPACT_ATOMS: atom_id res chain seq x y z
N MET A 1 -7.46 24.66 -19.45
CA MET A 1 -8.06 23.39 -19.00
C MET A 1 -9.29 23.69 -18.15
N SER A 2 -10.42 23.09 -18.50
CA SER A 2 -11.68 23.26 -17.72
C SER A 2 -11.64 22.52 -16.39
N VAL A 3 -12.53 22.85 -15.45
CA VAL A 3 -12.66 22.14 -14.16
C VAL A 3 -12.94 20.64 -14.37
N TYR A 4 -13.83 20.33 -15.31
CA TYR A 4 -14.20 18.95 -15.63
C TYR A 4 -13.05 18.16 -16.24
N GLU A 5 -12.28 18.78 -17.14
CA GLU A 5 -11.14 18.14 -17.80
C GLU A 5 -10.05 17.80 -16.79
N GLU A 6 -9.73 18.73 -15.88
CA GLU A 6 -8.78 18.50 -14.79
C GLU A 6 -9.24 17.37 -13.86
N ALA A 7 -10.51 17.40 -13.47
CA ALA A 7 -11.09 16.34 -12.63
C ALA A 7 -11.04 14.98 -13.33
N SER A 8 -11.31 14.93 -14.63
CA SER A 8 -11.29 13.70 -15.44
C SER A 8 -9.88 13.12 -15.57
N GLN A 9 -8.84 13.96 -15.63
CA GLN A 9 -7.45 13.51 -15.74
C GLN A 9 -7.01 12.65 -14.55
N LEU A 10 -7.53 12.91 -13.34
CA LEU A 10 -7.19 12.12 -12.14
C LEU A 10 -7.49 10.62 -12.30
N PHE A 11 -8.55 10.30 -13.05
CA PHE A 11 -8.99 8.92 -13.28
C PHE A 11 -8.23 8.23 -14.42
N ARG A 12 -7.53 9.00 -15.26
CA ARG A 12 -6.80 8.49 -16.44
C ARG A 12 -5.32 8.24 -16.20
N ARG A 13 -4.83 8.42 -14.97
CA ARG A 13 -3.41 8.24 -14.61
C ARG A 13 -3.02 6.77 -14.62
N GLN A 14 -2.78 6.24 -15.81
CA GLN A 14 -2.41 4.84 -16.02
C GLN A 14 -1.44 4.68 -17.18
N PHE A 15 -0.66 3.62 -17.10
CA PHE A 15 0.15 3.08 -18.19
C PHE A 15 -0.25 1.63 -18.41
N THR A 16 -0.16 1.14 -19.65
CA THR A 16 -0.48 -0.24 -20.01
C THR A 16 0.63 -0.80 -20.86
N PHE A 17 1.27 -1.86 -20.37
CA PHE A 17 2.28 -2.56 -21.13
C PHE A 17 1.65 -3.29 -22.31
N LYS A 18 2.33 -3.20 -23.45
CA LYS A 18 2.01 -3.91 -24.68
C LYS A 18 2.90 -5.13 -24.74
N ALA A 19 2.38 -6.25 -24.25
CA ALA A 19 3.10 -7.50 -24.24
C ALA A 19 3.45 -7.94 -25.67
N SER A 20 4.72 -8.26 -25.88
CA SER A 20 5.21 -8.92 -27.10
C SER A 20 5.16 -10.43 -26.94
N SER A 21 4.92 -11.17 -28.03
CA SER A 21 5.00 -12.64 -28.02
C SER A 21 6.41 -13.17 -27.71
N ALA A 22 7.43 -12.29 -27.77
CA ALA A 22 8.80 -12.60 -27.42
C ALA A 22 9.08 -12.60 -25.92
N TRP A 23 8.21 -11.99 -25.09
CA TRP A 23 8.44 -11.91 -23.65
C TRP A 23 8.18 -13.28 -23.01
N ARG A 24 9.20 -13.78 -22.32
CA ARG A 24 9.23 -15.09 -21.68
C ARG A 24 9.79 -14.91 -20.27
N PRO A 25 9.32 -15.68 -19.28
CA PRO A 25 9.94 -15.67 -17.96
C PRO A 25 11.46 -15.87 -18.08
N PRO A 26 12.26 -15.15 -17.27
CA PRO A 26 13.72 -15.27 -17.31
C PRO A 26 14.14 -16.70 -16.98
N ASP A 27 15.26 -17.16 -17.55
CA ASP A 27 15.84 -18.47 -17.22
C ASP A 27 15.93 -18.62 -15.68
N PRO A 28 15.40 -19.71 -15.09
CA PRO A 28 15.46 -19.94 -13.64
C PRO A 28 16.86 -19.80 -13.05
N ASN A 29 17.90 -20.21 -13.79
CA ASN A 29 19.30 -20.12 -13.34
C ASN A 29 19.84 -18.68 -13.37
N ARG A 30 19.11 -17.77 -14.02
CA ARG A 30 19.44 -16.35 -14.13
C ARG A 30 18.57 -15.48 -13.23
N ILE A 31 17.62 -16.06 -12.49
CA ILE A 31 16.96 -15.39 -11.37
C ILE A 31 17.92 -15.39 -10.18
N CYS A 32 18.31 -14.21 -9.73
CA CYS A 32 19.27 -14.06 -8.64
C CYS A 32 18.95 -12.82 -7.81
N SER A 33 19.80 -12.55 -6.83
CA SER A 33 19.73 -11.37 -5.96
C SER A 33 20.97 -10.49 -6.01
N ASP A 34 22.08 -11.01 -6.56
CA ASP A 34 23.41 -10.42 -6.48
C ASP A 34 23.79 -9.78 -7.83
N ALA A 35 22.79 -9.49 -8.66
CA ALA A 35 22.97 -8.76 -9.90
C ALA A 35 23.46 -7.34 -9.61
N ASP A 36 24.35 -6.84 -10.48
CA ASP A 36 24.88 -5.49 -10.40
C ASP A 36 24.76 -4.83 -11.78
N TRP A 37 23.53 -4.47 -12.13
CA TRP A 37 23.25 -3.69 -13.33
C TRP A 37 22.22 -2.62 -13.03
N CYS A 38 22.25 -1.57 -13.85
CA CYS A 38 21.26 -0.51 -13.82
C CYS A 38 20.92 -0.05 -15.22
N LEU A 39 19.74 0.54 -15.38
CA LEU A 39 19.35 1.23 -16.61
C LEU A 39 19.67 2.73 -16.43
N PRO A 40 20.62 3.29 -17.21
CA PRO A 40 21.07 4.66 -17.01
C PRO A 40 19.94 5.70 -17.03
N ALA A 41 18.94 5.52 -17.90
CA ALA A 41 17.79 6.41 -17.97
C ALA A 41 16.97 6.41 -16.67
N LEU A 42 16.72 5.23 -16.09
CA LEU A 42 15.99 5.11 -14.82
C LEU A 42 16.78 5.70 -13.64
N GLN A 43 18.11 5.54 -13.62
CA GLN A 43 18.96 6.10 -12.58
C GLN A 43 19.05 7.64 -12.67
N GLN A 44 19.05 8.18 -13.89
CA GLN A 44 18.87 9.61 -14.10
C GLN A 44 17.51 10.07 -13.54
N MET A 45 16.43 9.36 -13.85
CA MET A 45 15.09 9.66 -13.33
C MET A 45 15.02 9.61 -11.79
N LYS A 46 15.67 8.63 -11.15
CA LYS A 46 15.81 8.52 -9.69
C LYS A 46 16.45 9.79 -9.12
N THR A 47 17.57 10.21 -9.71
CA THR A 47 18.32 11.40 -9.28
C THR A 47 17.47 12.67 -9.41
N GLU A 48 16.79 12.87 -10.53
CA GLU A 48 15.93 14.03 -10.78
C GLU A 48 14.72 14.09 -9.83
N LEU A 49 14.06 12.95 -9.60
CA LEU A 49 12.94 12.88 -8.67
C LEU A 49 13.39 13.12 -7.23
N ASN A 50 14.52 12.56 -6.81
CA ASN A 50 15.07 12.78 -5.48
C ASN A 50 15.49 14.24 -5.29
N ALA A 51 16.07 14.89 -6.30
CA ALA A 51 16.33 16.34 -6.26
C ALA A 51 15.03 17.14 -6.06
N THR A 52 13.93 16.74 -6.70
CA THR A 52 12.62 17.38 -6.51
C THR A 52 12.03 17.11 -5.12
N LYS A 53 12.17 15.90 -4.58
CA LYS A 53 11.75 15.55 -3.22
C LYS A 53 12.54 16.35 -2.17
N SER A 54 13.83 16.57 -2.39
CA SER A 54 14.70 17.34 -1.49
C SER A 54 14.28 18.80 -1.33
N LEU A 55 13.49 19.36 -2.26
CA LEU A 55 12.88 20.69 -2.09
C LEU A 55 11.90 20.75 -0.90
N LEU A 56 11.49 19.60 -0.37
CA LEU A 56 10.57 19.50 0.78
C LEU A 56 11.30 19.52 2.12
N ASN A 57 12.64 19.43 2.15
CA ASN A 57 13.41 19.30 3.39
C ASN A 57 13.25 20.51 4.33
N ASP A 58 13.01 21.70 3.77
CA ASP A 58 12.82 22.94 4.52
C ASP A 58 11.35 23.19 4.92
N MET A 59 10.43 22.29 4.59
CA MET A 59 9.01 22.47 4.85
C MET A 59 8.65 21.96 6.25
N GLU A 60 7.98 22.79 7.06
CA GLU A 60 7.49 22.36 8.38
C GLU A 60 6.48 21.21 8.22
N PRO A 61 6.73 20.01 8.79
CA PRO A 61 5.98 18.80 8.44
C PRO A 61 4.46 18.88 8.68
N ILE A 62 4.00 19.50 9.77
CA ILE A 62 2.58 19.58 10.12
C ILE A 62 1.86 20.55 9.16
N ALA A 63 2.42 21.74 8.94
CA ALA A 63 1.89 22.73 8.02
C ALA A 63 1.88 22.21 6.58
N TRP A 64 2.95 21.53 6.15
CA TRP A 64 3.03 20.92 4.84
C TRP A 64 1.98 19.82 4.64
N ARG A 65 1.81 18.93 5.63
CA ARG A 65 0.77 17.90 5.61
C ARG A 65 -0.62 18.52 5.53
N ARG A 66 -0.90 19.57 6.31
CA ARG A 66 -2.18 20.29 6.27
C ARG A 66 -2.41 20.95 4.91
N HIS A 67 -1.39 21.58 4.35
CA HIS A 67 -1.43 22.22 3.04
C HIS A 67 -1.73 21.19 1.94
N THR A 68 -0.93 20.13 1.84
CA THR A 68 -1.09 19.08 0.82
C THR A 68 -2.40 18.30 0.96
N THR A 69 -2.93 18.17 2.17
CA THR A 69 -4.28 17.61 2.41
C THR A 69 -5.36 18.54 1.85
N TRP A 70 -5.22 19.85 2.08
CA TRP A 70 -6.16 20.83 1.55
C TRP A 70 -6.04 20.97 0.03
N THR A 71 -4.85 20.95 -0.55
CA THR A 71 -4.67 21.11 -2.01
C THR A 71 -5.04 19.85 -2.79
N ASN A 72 -5.21 18.71 -2.12
CA ASN A 72 -5.58 17.46 -2.76
C ASN A 72 -6.93 17.57 -3.48
N ARG A 73 -6.88 17.39 -4.81
CA ARG A 73 -8.05 17.40 -5.70
C ARG A 73 -9.07 16.30 -5.38
N ALA A 74 -8.68 15.21 -4.74
CA ALA A 74 -9.58 14.14 -4.32
C ALA A 74 -10.10 14.28 -2.86
N ALA A 75 -9.81 15.38 -2.16
CA ALA A 75 -10.11 15.53 -0.74
C ALA A 75 -11.60 15.34 -0.38
N ASN A 76 -12.53 15.68 -1.29
CA ASN A 76 -13.98 15.58 -1.04
C ASN A 76 -14.54 14.18 -1.32
N VAL A 77 -13.78 13.27 -1.95
CA VAL A 77 -14.28 11.94 -2.37
C VAL A 77 -14.76 11.14 -1.16
N MET A 78 -13.91 10.96 -0.15
CA MET A 78 -14.29 10.16 1.04
C MET A 78 -15.53 10.72 1.75
N ASN A 79 -15.67 12.04 1.82
CA ASN A 79 -16.86 12.64 2.45
C ASN A 79 -18.13 12.34 1.64
N ARG A 80 -18.07 12.38 0.31
CA ARG A 80 -19.21 12.01 -0.53
C ARG A 80 -19.52 10.51 -0.46
N VAL A 81 -18.51 9.64 -0.48
CA VAL A 81 -18.69 8.18 -0.34
C VAL A 81 -19.32 7.85 1.01
N ARG A 82 -18.89 8.50 2.10
CA ARG A 82 -19.52 8.33 3.42
C ARG A 82 -21.01 8.67 3.41
N GLN A 83 -21.39 9.72 2.68
CA GLN A 83 -22.78 10.17 2.61
C GLN A 83 -23.64 9.29 1.69
N SER A 84 -23.09 8.79 0.58
CA SER A 84 -23.86 8.07 -0.43
C SER A 84 -23.87 6.55 -0.22
N ALA A 85 -22.76 5.97 0.24
CA ALA A 85 -22.55 4.53 0.33
C ALA A 85 -22.41 4.02 1.77
N ALA A 86 -21.94 4.89 2.68
CA ALA A 86 -21.74 4.59 4.10
C ALA A 86 -21.08 3.21 4.39
N PRO A 87 -19.92 2.90 3.78
CA PRO A 87 -19.28 1.60 3.98
C PRO A 87 -18.78 1.43 5.42
N GLU A 88 -18.71 0.17 5.86
CA GLU A 88 -18.34 -0.22 7.23
C GLU A 88 -16.96 0.31 7.66
N LEU A 89 -15.98 0.23 6.75
CA LEU A 89 -14.66 0.83 6.93
C LEU A 89 -14.30 1.71 5.73
N LEU A 90 -14.46 3.02 5.89
CA LEU A 90 -14.07 3.98 4.85
C LEU A 90 -12.65 4.51 5.08
N THR A 91 -11.70 4.08 4.25
CA THR A 91 -10.33 4.59 4.21
C THR A 91 -9.96 5.06 2.81
N GLN A 92 -8.78 5.69 2.67
CA GLN A 92 -8.23 5.98 1.34
C GLN A 92 -7.95 4.70 0.56
N ALA A 93 -7.44 3.65 1.22
CA ALA A 93 -7.19 2.34 0.60
C ALA A 93 -8.48 1.72 0.04
N TRP A 94 -9.59 1.81 0.79
CA TRP A 94 -10.93 1.40 0.32
C TRP A 94 -11.28 2.10 -1.00
N CYS A 95 -11.16 3.44 -1.07
CA CYS A 95 -11.48 4.19 -2.29
C CYS A 95 -10.53 3.88 -3.46
N LYS A 96 -9.25 3.58 -3.19
CA LYS A 96 -8.29 3.20 -4.23
C LYS A 96 -8.71 1.86 -4.85
N PHE A 97 -8.93 0.84 -4.02
CA PHE A 97 -9.27 -0.49 -4.51
C PHE A 97 -10.66 -0.57 -5.12
N PHE A 98 -11.65 0.11 -4.54
CA PHE A 98 -12.99 0.18 -5.12
C PHE A 98 -12.98 0.77 -6.55
N GLN A 99 -12.11 1.76 -6.80
CA GLN A 99 -11.86 2.23 -8.16
C GLN A 99 -11.22 1.15 -9.05
N LEU A 100 -10.20 0.43 -8.54
CA LEU A 100 -9.51 -0.62 -9.31
C LEU A 100 -10.46 -1.77 -9.70
N LEU A 101 -11.33 -2.18 -8.78
CA LEU A 101 -12.35 -3.21 -9.04
C LEU A 101 -13.22 -2.86 -10.25
N HIS A 102 -13.68 -1.62 -10.35
CA HIS A 102 -14.49 -1.13 -11.47
C HIS A 102 -13.67 -0.88 -12.74
N ASP A 103 -12.52 -0.21 -12.63
CA ASP A 103 -11.72 0.18 -13.80
C ASP A 103 -11.18 -1.07 -14.55
N TYR A 104 -11.04 -2.21 -13.86
CA TYR A 104 -10.42 -3.42 -14.39
C TYR A 104 -11.27 -4.69 -14.30
N GLU A 105 -12.50 -4.63 -13.77
CA GLU A 105 -13.43 -5.77 -13.65
C GLU A 105 -12.79 -6.96 -12.95
N LEU A 106 -12.21 -6.75 -11.76
CA LEU A 106 -11.35 -7.72 -11.07
C LEU A 106 -12.10 -8.86 -10.34
N ALA A 107 -13.43 -8.85 -10.37
CA ALA A 107 -14.29 -9.82 -9.71
C ALA A 107 -15.32 -10.38 -10.71
N ASP A 108 -14.81 -10.98 -11.78
CA ASP A 108 -15.55 -11.49 -12.94
C ASP A 108 -16.00 -12.95 -12.79
N THR A 109 -15.55 -13.64 -11.75
CA THR A 109 -15.80 -15.08 -11.51
C THR A 109 -16.78 -15.31 -10.35
N VAL A 110 -17.69 -16.27 -10.49
CA VAL A 110 -18.66 -16.68 -9.45
C VAL A 110 -18.71 -18.23 -9.38
N PRO A 111 -18.49 -18.87 -8.21
CA PRO A 111 -18.13 -18.24 -6.93
C PRO A 111 -16.72 -17.61 -6.95
N LEU A 112 -16.58 -16.44 -6.35
CA LEU A 112 -15.31 -15.72 -6.26
C LEU A 112 -14.48 -16.26 -5.09
N ARG A 113 -13.18 -16.44 -5.32
CA ARG A 113 -12.20 -16.71 -4.28
C ARG A 113 -11.14 -15.64 -4.29
N SER A 114 -10.96 -14.93 -3.17
CA SER A 114 -9.96 -13.87 -3.05
C SER A 114 -8.99 -14.08 -1.90
N PHE A 115 -7.71 -13.79 -2.09
CA PHE A 115 -6.70 -13.75 -1.03
C PHE A 115 -6.09 -12.34 -0.92
N HIS A 116 -5.98 -11.80 0.29
CA HIS A 116 -5.46 -10.45 0.50
C HIS A 116 -4.20 -10.47 1.37
N LEU A 117 -3.03 -10.25 0.77
CA LEU A 117 -1.72 -10.21 1.44
C LEU A 117 -1.47 -8.83 2.04
N CYS A 118 -0.89 -8.80 3.24
CA CYS A 118 -0.58 -7.57 3.99
C CYS A 118 -1.77 -6.60 4.14
N GLU A 119 -2.96 -7.14 4.39
CA GLU A 119 -4.24 -6.46 4.14
C GLU A 119 -4.75 -5.56 5.28
N ALA A 120 -4.21 -5.75 6.49
CA ALA A 120 -4.75 -5.09 7.67
C ALA A 120 -4.75 -3.55 7.53
N PRO A 121 -5.86 -2.87 7.89
CA PRO A 121 -6.99 -3.34 8.71
C PRO A 121 -8.13 -4.05 7.96
N GLY A 122 -8.04 -4.27 6.63
CA GLY A 122 -9.12 -4.91 5.85
C GLY A 122 -9.84 -4.00 4.86
N ALA A 123 -9.20 -2.94 4.39
CA ALA A 123 -9.83 -1.95 3.54
C ALA A 123 -10.20 -2.51 2.15
N PHE A 124 -9.38 -3.38 1.56
CA PHE A 124 -9.65 -3.99 0.25
C PHE A 124 -10.69 -5.10 0.39
N ILE A 125 -10.67 -5.89 1.47
CA ILE A 125 -11.72 -6.89 1.76
C ILE A 125 -13.09 -6.22 1.80
N LEU A 126 -13.23 -5.14 2.58
CA LEU A 126 -14.51 -4.43 2.74
C LEU A 126 -14.92 -3.63 1.50
N ALA A 127 -13.96 -3.20 0.67
CA ALA A 127 -14.25 -2.63 -0.65
C ALA A 127 -14.76 -3.70 -1.63
N LEU A 128 -14.18 -4.90 -1.62
CA LEU A 128 -14.65 -6.03 -2.44
C LEU A 128 -16.03 -6.49 -2.02
N GLN A 129 -16.28 -6.64 -0.71
CA GLN A 129 -17.61 -6.98 -0.21
C GLN A 129 -18.66 -5.96 -0.68
N HIS A 130 -18.35 -4.67 -0.54
CA HIS A 130 -19.26 -3.61 -0.97
C HIS A 130 -19.48 -3.62 -2.49
N TYR A 131 -18.42 -3.85 -3.28
CA TYR A 131 -18.50 -3.99 -4.74
C TYR A 131 -19.42 -5.14 -5.16
N LEU A 132 -19.21 -6.34 -4.61
CA LEU A 132 -20.00 -7.52 -4.95
C LEU A 132 -21.48 -7.32 -4.66
N ARG A 133 -21.80 -6.75 -3.50
CA ARG A 133 -23.18 -6.50 -3.09
C ARG A 133 -23.84 -5.34 -3.84
N SER A 134 -23.06 -4.35 -4.28
CA SER A 134 -23.56 -3.25 -5.11
C SER A 134 -23.96 -3.71 -6.53
N GLY A 135 -23.37 -4.79 -7.02
CA GLY A 135 -23.65 -5.37 -8.33
C GLY A 135 -24.85 -6.32 -8.37
N CYS A 136 -25.51 -6.58 -7.23
CA CYS A 136 -26.67 -7.47 -7.15
C CYS A 136 -27.95 -6.65 -7.26
N ALA A 137 -28.87 -7.04 -8.14
CA ALA A 137 -30.24 -6.51 -8.10
C ALA A 137 -30.91 -7.00 -6.80
N GLU A 138 -31.86 -6.22 -6.24
CA GLU A 138 -32.49 -6.50 -4.94
C GLU A 138 -33.08 -7.92 -4.81
N ASP A 139 -33.37 -8.60 -5.93
CA ASP A 139 -33.99 -9.93 -6.00
C ASP A 139 -33.16 -11.02 -6.71
N GLU A 140 -31.93 -10.74 -7.21
CA GLU A 140 -31.10 -11.73 -7.92
C GLU A 140 -29.65 -11.79 -7.40
N CYS A 141 -29.27 -12.99 -6.94
CA CYS A 141 -27.95 -13.46 -6.51
C CYS A 141 -27.23 -12.55 -5.50
N ASP A 142 -27.20 -12.92 -4.22
CA ASP A 142 -26.24 -12.33 -3.28
C ASP A 142 -24.82 -12.76 -3.65
N ARG A 143 -24.18 -12.07 -4.61
CA ARG A 143 -22.79 -12.35 -5.02
C ARG A 143 -21.80 -12.15 -3.88
N GLY A 144 -22.18 -11.39 -2.85
CA GLY A 144 -21.40 -11.22 -1.62
C GLY A 144 -21.76 -12.22 -0.52
N GLY A 145 -22.72 -13.10 -0.76
CA GLY A 145 -23.14 -14.14 0.17
C GLY A 145 -22.07 -15.22 0.33
N GLU A 146 -22.11 -15.94 1.45
CA GLU A 146 -21.11 -16.96 1.80
C GLU A 146 -20.96 -18.06 0.73
N ASP A 147 -22.04 -18.34 -0.01
CA ASP A 147 -22.05 -19.33 -1.10
C ASP A 147 -21.35 -18.83 -2.38
N ASN A 148 -21.24 -17.52 -2.57
CA ASN A 148 -20.73 -16.91 -3.81
C ASN A 148 -19.38 -16.21 -3.65
N TRP A 149 -18.93 -15.95 -2.42
CA TRP A 149 -17.63 -15.35 -2.17
C TRP A 149 -16.95 -15.95 -0.94
N THR A 150 -15.77 -16.54 -1.17
CA THR A 150 -14.87 -16.98 -0.11
C THR A 150 -13.61 -16.12 -0.14
N TRP A 151 -13.18 -15.63 1.02
CA TRP A 151 -11.95 -14.86 1.13
C TRP A 151 -11.05 -15.36 2.26
N PHE A 152 -9.75 -15.11 2.08
CA PHE A 152 -8.73 -15.27 3.10
C PHE A 152 -7.79 -14.07 3.07
N ALA A 153 -7.07 -13.83 4.16
CA ALA A 153 -6.15 -12.72 4.26
C ALA A 153 -4.92 -13.03 5.12
N ASN A 154 -3.88 -12.22 4.94
CA ASN A 154 -2.68 -12.22 5.76
C ASN A 154 -2.34 -10.79 6.20
N THR A 155 -1.70 -10.69 7.35
CA THR A 155 -0.97 -9.52 7.83
C THR A 155 0.03 -9.97 8.91
N LEU A 156 0.94 -9.09 9.33
CA LEU A 156 1.71 -9.31 10.56
C LEU A 156 0.73 -9.53 11.73
N ASN A 157 0.86 -10.67 12.39
CA ASN A 157 -0.08 -11.10 13.42
C ASN A 157 -0.02 -10.14 14.64
N PRO A 158 -1.09 -9.37 14.94
CA PRO A 158 -1.10 -8.46 16.08
C PRO A 158 -1.13 -9.19 17.44
N TYR A 159 -1.39 -10.49 17.44
CA TYR A 159 -1.42 -11.35 18.63
C TYR A 159 -0.14 -12.18 18.81
N TYR A 160 0.86 -12.00 17.94
CA TYR A 160 2.17 -12.62 18.09
C TYR A 160 3.12 -11.70 18.87
N GLU A 161 3.61 -12.17 20.02
CA GLU A 161 4.42 -11.37 20.95
C GLU A 161 5.75 -10.87 20.38
N GLY A 162 6.27 -11.55 19.34
CA GLY A 162 7.50 -11.16 18.67
C GLY A 162 7.32 -10.03 17.65
N ASN A 163 6.08 -9.65 17.31
CA ASN A 163 5.83 -8.54 16.40
C ASN A 163 5.78 -7.21 17.15
N ASP A 164 6.39 -6.17 16.58
CA ASP A 164 6.35 -4.83 17.15
C ASP A 164 4.92 -4.23 17.02
N PHE A 165 4.50 -3.51 18.06
CA PHE A 165 3.25 -2.76 18.05
C PHE A 165 3.25 -1.60 17.04
N LYS A 166 4.42 -1.16 16.59
CA LYS A 166 4.54 -0.14 15.53
C LYS A 166 4.39 -0.72 14.12
N SER A 167 4.72 -1.99 13.92
CA SER A 167 4.61 -2.65 12.62
C SER A 167 3.25 -3.33 12.40
N THR A 168 2.48 -3.55 13.46
CA THR A 168 1.14 -4.15 13.41
C THR A 168 0.03 -3.11 13.35
N VAL A 169 -1.10 -3.48 12.75
CA VAL A 169 -2.24 -2.57 12.63
C VAL A 169 -2.85 -2.26 14.00
N THR A 170 -3.38 -1.04 14.11
CA THR A 170 -4.04 -0.58 15.34
C THR A 170 -5.51 -0.97 15.45
N ASP A 171 -6.18 -1.19 14.33
CA ASP A 171 -7.57 -1.58 14.23
C ASP A 171 -7.66 -3.04 13.76
N ASP A 172 -7.87 -3.94 14.70
CA ASP A 172 -7.88 -5.39 14.51
C ASP A 172 -9.30 -5.98 14.53
N ARG A 173 -10.34 -5.14 14.54
CA ARG A 173 -11.75 -5.59 14.68
C ARG A 173 -12.16 -6.60 13.61
N LEU A 174 -11.76 -6.38 12.35
CA LEU A 174 -11.99 -7.35 11.28
C LEU A 174 -11.23 -8.64 11.54
N ILE A 175 -9.94 -8.53 11.92
CA ILE A 175 -9.07 -9.67 12.19
C ILE A 175 -9.68 -10.55 13.28
N PHE A 176 -10.02 -9.96 14.42
CA PHE A 176 -10.53 -10.66 15.59
C PHE A 176 -11.85 -11.39 15.32
N THR A 177 -12.77 -10.74 14.61
CA THR A 177 -14.10 -11.30 14.32
C THR A 177 -14.10 -12.37 13.24
N THR A 178 -13.02 -12.47 12.46
CA THR A 178 -12.90 -13.39 11.32
C THR A 178 -11.62 -14.21 11.35
N LEU A 179 -11.06 -14.49 12.54
CA LEU A 179 -9.76 -15.15 12.73
C LEU A 179 -9.56 -16.43 11.91
N ASP A 180 -10.62 -17.17 11.63
CA ASP A 180 -10.61 -18.37 10.78
C ASP A 180 -10.19 -18.06 9.33
N ARG A 181 -10.51 -16.86 8.84
CA ARG A 181 -10.17 -16.33 7.50
C ARG A 181 -8.76 -15.76 7.40
N TRP A 182 -8.04 -15.60 8.52
CA TRP A 182 -6.67 -15.09 8.52
C TRP A 182 -5.65 -16.23 8.54
N TYR A 183 -4.60 -16.05 7.73
CA TYR A 183 -3.47 -16.96 7.60
C TYR A 183 -2.19 -16.26 8.03
N PHE A 184 -1.58 -16.78 9.10
CA PHE A 184 -0.39 -16.20 9.74
C PHE A 184 0.89 -17.02 9.54
N GLY A 185 0.90 -17.97 8.58
CA GLY A 185 2.02 -18.90 8.41
C GLY A 185 2.09 -19.96 9.51
N GLN A 186 3.03 -20.91 9.37
CA GLN A 186 3.22 -21.97 10.37
C GLN A 186 3.83 -21.44 11.67
N ASP A 187 4.70 -20.44 11.56
CA ASP A 187 5.34 -19.75 12.68
C ASP A 187 4.41 -18.76 13.40
N GLN A 188 3.20 -18.53 12.88
CA GLN A 188 2.19 -17.62 13.41
C GLN A 188 2.61 -16.14 13.46
N THR A 189 3.73 -15.77 12.82
CA THR A 189 4.22 -14.39 12.78
C THR A 189 3.37 -13.53 11.86
N GLY A 190 2.83 -14.13 10.80
CA GLY A 190 2.20 -13.41 9.70
C GLY A 190 3.17 -12.67 8.79
N ASP A 191 4.48 -12.82 8.98
CA ASP A 191 5.51 -12.26 8.09
C ASP A 191 5.52 -13.04 6.77
N VAL A 192 5.06 -12.40 5.68
CA VAL A 192 5.04 -12.99 4.33
C VAL A 192 6.45 -13.31 3.81
N MET A 193 7.50 -12.65 4.33
CA MET A 193 8.90 -12.94 4.00
C MET A 193 9.47 -14.11 4.80
N SER A 194 8.71 -14.68 5.75
CA SER A 194 9.13 -15.86 6.49
C SER A 194 9.09 -17.10 5.58
N PRO A 195 10.13 -17.96 5.60
CA PRO A 195 10.07 -19.26 4.91
C PRO A 195 8.94 -20.14 5.46
N GLU A 196 8.46 -19.88 6.68
CA GLU A 196 7.34 -20.59 7.32
C GLU A 196 5.96 -20.10 6.88
N PHE A 197 5.87 -19.05 6.04
CA PHE A 197 4.59 -18.58 5.50
C PHE A 197 3.95 -19.56 4.51
N MET A 198 4.71 -20.47 3.87
CA MET A 198 4.27 -21.64 3.07
C MET A 198 2.79 -21.70 2.59
N VAL A 199 2.40 -20.84 1.64
CA VAL A 199 1.04 -20.81 1.07
C VAL A 199 0.60 -22.12 0.38
N ASP A 200 1.55 -22.92 -0.11
CA ASP A 200 1.27 -24.21 -0.75
C ASP A 200 0.57 -25.17 0.22
N ARG A 201 1.00 -25.18 1.49
CA ARG A 201 0.39 -25.99 2.57
C ARG A 201 -1.01 -25.48 2.92
N PHE A 202 -1.20 -24.17 2.90
CA PHE A 202 -2.50 -23.56 3.10
C PHE A 202 -3.48 -23.99 1.99
N LEU A 203 -3.02 -24.04 0.74
CA LEU A 203 -3.82 -24.56 -0.37
C LEU A 203 -4.16 -26.04 -0.17
N GLU A 204 -3.18 -26.90 0.14
CA GLU A 204 -3.41 -28.34 0.40
C GLU A 204 -4.52 -28.58 1.44
N THR A 205 -4.50 -27.81 2.53
CA THR A 205 -5.44 -27.95 3.66
C THR A 205 -6.80 -27.30 3.40
N SER A 206 -6.86 -26.25 2.59
CA SER A 206 -8.10 -25.53 2.25
C SER A 206 -8.82 -26.11 1.02
N SER A 207 -8.16 -27.01 0.28
CA SER A 207 -8.65 -27.58 -0.98
C SER A 207 -9.59 -28.78 -0.82
N SER A 208 -9.90 -29.22 0.40
CA SER A 208 -10.78 -30.38 0.64
C SER A 208 -12.22 -30.19 0.12
N ASP A 209 -12.68 -28.95 -0.08
CA ASP A 209 -14.05 -28.65 -0.56
C ASP A 209 -14.12 -27.91 -1.91
N ALA A 210 -13.02 -27.33 -2.42
CA ALA A 210 -12.98 -26.64 -3.72
C ALA A 210 -11.55 -26.59 -4.29
N GLY A 211 -11.17 -27.60 -5.09
CA GLY A 211 -9.82 -27.78 -5.64
C GLY A 211 -9.38 -26.73 -6.68
N GLY A 212 -9.05 -25.52 -6.24
CA GLY A 212 -8.49 -24.48 -7.11
C GLY A 212 -7.68 -23.42 -6.36
N GLY A 213 -6.91 -22.62 -7.09
CA GLY A 213 -6.29 -21.40 -6.57
C GLY A 213 -7.32 -20.27 -6.36
N PHE A 214 -6.81 -19.04 -6.23
CA PHE A 214 -7.59 -17.83 -6.02
C PHE A 214 -7.82 -17.08 -7.34
N HIS A 215 -9.03 -16.54 -7.53
CA HIS A 215 -9.38 -15.74 -8.71
C HIS A 215 -8.86 -14.30 -8.60
N LEU A 216 -8.68 -13.81 -7.38
CA LEU A 216 -8.14 -12.48 -7.10
C LEU A 216 -7.15 -12.55 -5.94
N VAL A 217 -5.93 -12.10 -6.16
CA VAL A 217 -4.97 -11.86 -5.08
C VAL A 217 -4.65 -10.37 -5.01
N THR A 218 -4.61 -9.82 -3.80
CA THR A 218 -4.17 -8.44 -3.56
C THR A 218 -2.95 -8.44 -2.65
N ALA A 219 -2.10 -7.41 -2.80
CA ALA A 219 -0.92 -7.18 -1.98
C ALA A 219 -0.76 -5.66 -1.77
N ASP A 220 -1.04 -5.18 -0.56
CA ASP A 220 -0.96 -3.74 -0.19
C ASP A 220 0.16 -3.46 0.84
N GLY A 221 1.12 -4.39 0.96
CA GLY A 221 2.24 -4.31 1.90
C GLY A 221 3.12 -3.08 1.72
N SER A 222 3.73 -2.65 2.82
CA SER A 222 4.80 -1.67 2.81
C SER A 222 5.58 -1.74 4.12
N VAL A 223 6.84 -1.32 4.06
CA VAL A 223 7.69 -1.12 5.24
C VAL A 223 7.76 0.38 5.58
N ASP A 224 8.04 0.71 6.84
CA ASP A 224 8.21 2.11 7.25
C ASP A 224 9.56 2.63 6.73
N CYS A 225 9.52 3.57 5.79
CA CYS A 225 10.70 4.22 5.19
C CYS A 225 10.72 5.71 5.52
N GLN A 226 10.15 6.14 6.65
CA GLN A 226 10.13 7.56 7.02
C GLN A 226 11.53 8.17 7.18
N ASP A 227 12.49 7.36 7.63
CA ASP A 227 13.87 7.81 7.88
C ASP A 227 14.70 7.92 6.59
N ASP A 228 14.39 7.11 5.55
CA ASP A 228 15.01 7.21 4.23
C ASP A 228 13.98 7.00 3.09
N PRO A 229 13.22 8.05 2.72
CA PRO A 229 12.26 7.97 1.63
C PRO A 229 12.90 7.85 0.24
N ALA A 230 14.22 8.07 0.11
CA ALA A 230 14.93 7.97 -1.17
C ALA A 230 15.22 6.50 -1.51
N GLU A 231 15.45 5.66 -0.50
CA GLU A 231 15.73 4.22 -0.64
C GLU A 231 14.51 3.32 -0.36
N GLN A 232 13.30 3.90 -0.38
CA GLN A 232 12.04 3.16 -0.21
C GLN A 232 11.94 1.97 -1.17
N GLU A 233 12.37 2.15 -2.41
CA GLU A 233 12.28 1.11 -3.43
C GLU A 233 13.13 -0.13 -3.08
N ALA A 234 14.40 0.08 -2.74
CA ALA A 234 15.31 -0.99 -2.34
C ALA A 234 14.85 -1.66 -1.03
N THR A 235 14.37 -0.87 -0.08
CA THR A 235 13.92 -1.37 1.25
C THR A 235 12.69 -2.27 1.14
N VAL A 236 11.76 -1.96 0.24
CA VAL A 236 10.53 -2.75 0.05
C VAL A 236 10.74 -3.94 -0.90
N ALA A 237 11.82 -3.98 -1.68
CA ALA A 237 12.00 -4.97 -2.74
C ALA A 237 11.92 -6.46 -2.27
N PRO A 238 12.48 -6.87 -1.10
CA PRO A 238 12.28 -8.22 -0.58
C PRO A 238 10.81 -8.53 -0.22
N LEU A 239 10.08 -7.54 0.30
CA LEU A 239 8.65 -7.69 0.59
C LEU A 239 7.85 -7.88 -0.70
N HIS A 240 8.08 -7.06 -1.72
CA HIS A 240 7.42 -7.23 -3.02
C HIS A 240 7.74 -8.60 -3.64
N ALA A 241 8.98 -9.10 -3.51
CA ALA A 241 9.33 -10.43 -3.98
C ALA A 241 8.51 -11.51 -3.23
N ALA A 242 8.44 -11.43 -1.90
CA ALA A 242 7.65 -12.36 -1.09
C ALA A 242 6.14 -12.31 -1.44
N GLU A 243 5.56 -11.12 -1.58
CA GLU A 243 4.15 -10.94 -1.97
C GLU A 243 3.86 -11.49 -3.37
N VAL A 244 4.72 -11.22 -4.36
CA VAL A 244 4.55 -11.74 -5.72
C VAL A 244 4.68 -13.26 -5.75
N VAL A 245 5.69 -13.83 -5.09
CA VAL A 245 5.88 -15.29 -5.07
C VAL A 245 4.72 -15.99 -4.37
N ALA A 246 4.24 -15.45 -3.25
CA ALA A 246 3.03 -15.94 -2.59
C ALA A 246 1.81 -15.84 -3.52
N ALA A 247 1.62 -14.70 -4.20
CA ALA A 247 0.51 -14.51 -5.13
C ALA A 247 0.54 -15.49 -6.30
N LEU A 248 1.70 -15.71 -6.93
CA LEU A 248 1.85 -16.63 -8.06
C LEU A 248 1.53 -18.08 -7.68
N LYS A 249 1.83 -18.49 -6.43
CA LYS A 249 1.45 -19.80 -5.88
C LYS A 249 -0.04 -19.90 -5.55
N LEU A 250 -0.63 -18.81 -5.06
CA LEU A 250 -2.03 -18.74 -4.66
C LEU A 250 -2.99 -18.67 -5.86
N LEU A 251 -2.62 -18.01 -6.95
CA LEU A 251 -3.52 -17.73 -8.07
C LEU A 251 -3.95 -18.98 -8.82
N ALA A 252 -5.23 -19.02 -9.18
CA ALA A 252 -5.74 -19.92 -10.21
C ALA A 252 -5.38 -19.40 -11.60
N GLU A 253 -5.34 -20.31 -12.58
CA GLU A 253 -5.20 -19.94 -14.00
C GLU A 253 -6.30 -18.94 -14.39
N GLY A 254 -5.92 -17.86 -15.10
CA GLY A 254 -6.82 -16.77 -15.43
C GLY A 254 -7.09 -15.76 -14.30
N GLY A 255 -6.57 -15.97 -13.09
CA GLY A 255 -6.77 -15.06 -11.95
C GLY A 255 -6.12 -13.67 -12.12
N HIS A 256 -6.39 -12.77 -11.16
CA HIS A 256 -5.94 -11.38 -11.18
C HIS A 256 -5.08 -11.05 -9.97
N LEU A 257 -4.07 -10.19 -10.15
CA LEU A 257 -3.25 -9.65 -9.07
C LEU A 257 -3.34 -8.12 -9.04
N VAL A 258 -3.53 -7.57 -7.85
CA VAL A 258 -3.31 -6.14 -7.56
C VAL A 258 -2.17 -6.00 -6.58
N LEU A 259 -1.06 -5.41 -7.02
CA LEU A 259 0.14 -5.20 -6.24
C LEU A 259 0.39 -3.71 -6.05
N LYS A 260 0.55 -3.25 -4.82
CA LYS A 260 1.08 -1.92 -4.53
C LYS A 260 2.56 -1.87 -4.84
N MET A 261 3.00 -0.82 -5.51
CA MET A 261 4.41 -0.52 -5.74
C MET A 261 4.67 0.98 -5.53
N PHE A 262 5.94 1.39 -5.59
CA PHE A 262 6.37 2.77 -5.49
C PHE A 262 7.02 3.24 -6.80
N THR A 263 8.20 3.85 -6.72
CA THR A 263 9.05 3.98 -7.91
C THR A 263 9.52 2.59 -8.37
N PHE A 264 9.97 2.53 -9.62
CA PHE A 264 10.51 1.32 -10.23
C PHE A 264 11.76 1.68 -11.06
N PHE A 265 12.72 2.36 -10.42
CA PHE A 265 14.00 2.78 -11.02
C PHE A 265 15.13 1.77 -10.82
N GLU A 266 14.98 0.89 -9.84
CA GLU A 266 15.95 -0.14 -9.47
C GLU A 266 15.73 -1.43 -10.25
N MET A 267 16.82 -2.17 -10.43
CA MET A 267 16.83 -3.44 -11.16
C MET A 267 15.83 -4.46 -10.60
N SER A 268 15.59 -4.44 -9.28
CA SER A 268 14.66 -5.38 -8.64
C SER A 268 13.21 -5.13 -9.04
N SER A 269 12.78 -3.86 -9.03
CA SER A 269 11.45 -3.47 -9.49
C SER A 269 11.26 -3.72 -10.99
N VAL A 270 12.29 -3.46 -11.80
CA VAL A 270 12.26 -3.72 -13.25
C VAL A 270 12.14 -5.22 -13.52
N SER A 271 12.92 -6.05 -12.82
CA SER A 271 12.89 -7.51 -12.96
C SER A 271 11.54 -8.09 -12.53
N LEU A 272 10.97 -7.58 -11.44
CA LEU A 272 9.65 -7.98 -10.96
C LEU A 272 8.56 -7.60 -11.96
N LEU A 273 8.57 -6.38 -12.48
CA LEU A 273 7.64 -5.94 -13.53
C LEU A 273 7.79 -6.79 -14.81
N TYR A 274 9.01 -7.17 -15.16
CA TYR A 274 9.25 -8.05 -16.31
C TYR A 274 8.61 -9.41 -16.11
N LEU A 275 8.84 -10.06 -14.96
CA LEU A 275 8.23 -11.34 -14.63
C LEU A 275 6.69 -11.26 -14.70
N LEU A 276 6.09 -10.22 -14.10
CA LEU A 276 4.63 -10.02 -14.14
C LEU A 276 4.12 -9.88 -15.59
N ASN A 277 4.84 -9.16 -16.46
CA ASN A 277 4.48 -9.03 -17.86
C ASN A 277 4.61 -10.34 -18.67
N CYS A 278 5.44 -11.27 -18.22
CA CYS A 278 5.56 -12.59 -18.83
C CYS A 278 4.43 -13.54 -18.44
N VAL A 279 3.96 -13.45 -17.18
CA VAL A 279 3.04 -14.43 -16.59
C VAL A 279 1.59 -13.94 -16.47
N PHE A 280 1.27 -12.73 -16.92
CA PHE A 280 -0.11 -12.23 -17.00
C PHE A 280 -0.42 -11.71 -18.40
N ARG A 281 -1.66 -11.87 -18.87
CA ARG A 281 -2.04 -11.42 -20.22
C ARG A 281 -2.00 -9.90 -20.39
N GLN A 282 -2.36 -9.16 -19.36
CA GLN A 282 -2.34 -7.69 -19.37
C GLN A 282 -1.76 -7.18 -18.06
N VAL A 283 -0.87 -6.19 -18.14
CA VAL A 283 -0.30 -5.51 -16.97
C VAL A 283 -0.47 -4.02 -17.13
N HIS A 284 -1.06 -3.40 -16.11
CA HIS A 284 -1.29 -1.97 -16.04
C HIS A 284 -0.61 -1.39 -14.80
N VAL A 285 -0.11 -0.17 -14.89
CA VAL A 285 0.30 0.61 -13.72
C VAL A 285 -0.68 1.76 -13.58
N LYS A 286 -1.27 1.92 -12.39
CA LYS A 286 -2.33 2.89 -12.11
C LYS A 286 -1.98 3.72 -10.89
N LYS A 287 -2.25 5.02 -10.95
CA LYS A 287 -2.31 5.90 -9.76
C LYS A 287 -3.77 6.29 -9.50
N PRO A 288 -4.50 5.54 -8.64
CA PRO A 288 -5.92 5.80 -8.37
C PRO A 288 -6.19 7.24 -7.95
N ALA A 289 -7.38 7.77 -8.24
CA ALA A 289 -7.74 9.17 -7.99
C ALA A 289 -7.52 9.57 -6.51
N CYS A 290 -7.81 8.65 -5.59
CA CYS A 290 -7.67 8.85 -4.15
C CYS A 290 -6.27 8.59 -3.59
N SER A 291 -5.29 8.17 -4.41
CA SER A 291 -3.88 8.10 -3.99
C SER A 291 -3.28 9.50 -3.88
N LYS A 292 -2.43 9.73 -2.88
CA LYS A 292 -1.79 11.03 -2.64
C LYS A 292 -0.95 11.40 -3.87
N PRO A 293 -1.20 12.55 -4.51
CA PRO A 293 -0.58 12.83 -5.81
C PRO A 293 0.94 13.08 -5.72
N GLY A 294 1.43 13.56 -4.57
CA GLY A 294 2.86 13.86 -4.37
C GLY A 294 3.71 12.67 -3.87
N ASN A 295 3.12 11.50 -3.63
CA ASN A 295 3.87 10.29 -3.24
C ASN A 295 4.18 9.41 -4.46
N SER A 296 5.08 8.45 -4.28
CA SER A 296 5.50 7.51 -5.32
C SER A 296 4.59 6.29 -5.45
N GLU A 297 3.55 6.15 -4.61
CA GLU A 297 2.65 5.00 -4.63
C GLU A 297 1.87 4.89 -5.95
N VAL A 298 1.91 3.69 -6.53
CA VAL A 298 1.15 3.23 -7.68
C VAL A 298 0.67 1.80 -7.43
N TYR A 299 -0.26 1.31 -8.24
CA TYR A 299 -0.72 -0.07 -8.21
C TYR A 299 -0.46 -0.72 -9.56
N VAL A 300 0.20 -1.87 -9.55
CA VAL A 300 0.32 -2.76 -10.69
C VAL A 300 -0.89 -3.68 -10.69
N VAL A 301 -1.68 -3.63 -11.74
CA VAL A 301 -2.87 -4.47 -11.94
C VAL A 301 -2.56 -5.46 -13.05
N CYS A 302 -2.44 -6.73 -12.67
CA CYS A 302 -2.13 -7.84 -13.56
C CYS A 302 -3.40 -8.66 -13.80
N LYS A 303 -3.79 -8.83 -15.07
CA LYS A 303 -4.99 -9.57 -15.46
C LYS A 303 -4.65 -10.86 -16.18
N SER A 304 -5.43 -11.89 -15.87
CA SER A 304 -5.37 -13.23 -16.43
C SER A 304 -3.99 -13.86 -16.30
N PHE A 305 -3.73 -14.38 -15.11
CA PHE A 305 -2.55 -15.19 -14.79
C PHE A 305 -2.43 -16.36 -15.76
N ARG A 306 -1.19 -16.64 -16.18
CA ARG A 306 -0.76 -17.69 -17.10
C ARG A 306 0.28 -18.54 -16.39
N GLY A 307 -0.17 -19.37 -15.45
CA GLY A 307 0.69 -20.15 -14.57
C GLY A 307 1.53 -21.17 -15.35
N GLU A 308 1.04 -21.62 -16.51
CA GLU A 308 1.76 -22.52 -17.42
C GLU A 308 3.06 -21.93 -17.99
N ALA A 309 3.24 -20.61 -17.91
CA ALA A 309 4.49 -19.96 -18.30
C ALA A 309 5.63 -20.26 -17.31
N LEU A 310 5.32 -20.62 -16.06
CA LEU A 310 6.31 -20.91 -15.02
C LEU A 310 6.54 -22.43 -14.90
N THR A 311 7.80 -22.83 -14.94
CA THR A 311 8.22 -24.23 -14.66
C THR A 311 8.46 -24.44 -13.17
N ALA A 312 8.59 -25.71 -12.76
CA ALA A 312 8.97 -26.06 -11.38
C ALA A 312 10.32 -25.41 -10.95
N ASP A 313 11.25 -25.26 -11.89
CA ASP A 313 12.54 -24.60 -11.64
C ASP A 313 12.37 -23.11 -11.36
N HIS A 314 11.46 -22.42 -12.07
CA HIS A 314 11.12 -21.03 -11.76
C HIS A 314 10.55 -20.90 -10.36
N VAL A 315 9.59 -21.76 -10.00
CA VAL A 315 8.98 -21.76 -8.66
C VAL A 315 10.02 -22.01 -7.58
N THR A 316 10.97 -22.91 -7.83
CA THR A 316 12.08 -23.21 -6.90
C THR A 316 13.01 -22.02 -6.74
N ALA A 317 13.47 -21.42 -7.84
CA ALA A 317 14.35 -20.25 -7.81
C ALA A 317 13.72 -19.06 -7.07
N LEU A 318 12.44 -18.78 -7.37
CA LEU A 318 11.66 -17.75 -6.70
C LEU A 318 11.44 -18.04 -5.21
N THR A 319 11.20 -19.30 -4.84
CA THR A 319 11.02 -19.69 -3.43
C THR A 319 12.32 -19.53 -2.64
N ASN A 320 13.46 -19.91 -3.20
CA ASN A 320 14.76 -19.76 -2.55
C ASN A 320 15.10 -18.29 -2.29
N LEU A 321 14.79 -17.43 -3.26
CA LEU A 321 15.01 -15.99 -3.16
C LEU A 321 14.23 -15.37 -1.97
N VAL A 322 12.99 -15.80 -1.77
CA VAL A 322 12.17 -15.37 -0.62
C VAL A 322 12.69 -15.96 0.68
N ALA A 323 13.12 -17.22 0.70
CA ALA A 323 13.69 -17.85 1.89
C ALA A 323 14.95 -17.11 2.39
N ASP A 324 15.75 -16.58 1.46
CA ASP A 324 16.92 -15.76 1.76
C ASP A 324 16.59 -14.28 2.03
N ARG A 325 15.30 -13.91 2.03
CA ARG A 325 14.79 -12.53 2.20
C ARG A 325 15.41 -11.54 1.20
N ARG A 326 15.58 -11.97 -0.05
CA ARG A 326 16.22 -11.15 -1.10
C ARG A 326 15.18 -10.55 -2.05
N ALA A 327 15.61 -9.53 -2.79
CA ALA A 327 14.84 -8.92 -3.85
C ALA A 327 14.95 -9.74 -5.14
N LEU A 328 13.91 -9.73 -5.97
CA LEU A 328 13.89 -10.42 -7.26
C LEU A 328 14.70 -9.65 -8.30
N CYS A 329 15.78 -10.23 -8.83
CA CYS A 329 16.56 -9.68 -9.94
C CYS A 329 16.77 -10.71 -11.07
N VAL A 330 16.87 -10.24 -12.31
CA VAL A 330 17.50 -11.01 -13.40
C VAL A 330 19.00 -10.75 -13.42
N SER A 331 19.79 -11.71 -13.92
CA SER A 331 21.26 -11.65 -13.84
C SER A 331 21.88 -10.52 -14.66
N GLY A 332 21.27 -10.15 -15.79
CA GLY A 332 21.79 -9.08 -16.64
C GLY A 332 20.72 -8.35 -17.43
N VAL A 333 21.06 -7.15 -17.91
CA VAL A 333 20.17 -6.34 -18.78
C VAL A 333 19.88 -7.07 -20.10
N GLU A 334 20.79 -7.92 -20.56
CA GLU A 334 20.61 -8.75 -21.76
C GLU A 334 19.47 -9.76 -21.64
N ASP A 335 19.00 -10.05 -20.42
CA ASP A 335 17.83 -10.91 -20.17
C ASP A 335 16.51 -10.16 -20.37
N LEU A 336 16.56 -8.84 -20.57
CA LEU A 336 15.40 -7.98 -20.75
C LEU A 336 15.23 -7.62 -22.23
N PRO A 337 14.07 -7.89 -22.84
CA PRO A 337 13.75 -7.44 -24.20
C PRO A 337 13.81 -5.91 -24.31
N ALA A 338 14.43 -5.40 -25.38
CA ALA A 338 14.59 -3.95 -25.57
C ALA A 338 13.26 -3.19 -25.63
N ASP A 339 12.21 -3.81 -26.18
CA ASP A 339 10.87 -3.23 -26.22
C ASP A 339 10.18 -3.22 -24.85
N PHE A 340 10.53 -4.13 -23.94
CA PHE A 340 10.13 -4.04 -22.54
C PHE A 340 10.86 -2.90 -21.82
N VAL A 341 12.19 -2.81 -22.01
CA VAL A 341 13.03 -1.75 -21.40
C VAL A 341 12.52 -0.35 -21.80
N SER A 342 12.21 -0.14 -23.08
CA SER A 342 11.61 1.12 -23.56
C SER A 342 10.28 1.44 -22.86
N GLN A 343 9.42 0.43 -22.67
CA GLN A 343 8.12 0.63 -22.04
C GLN A 343 8.21 0.90 -20.54
N VAL A 344 9.15 0.28 -19.81
CA VAL A 344 9.35 0.59 -18.38
C VAL A 344 9.91 2.00 -18.20
N GLU A 345 10.80 2.46 -19.07
CA GLU A 345 11.31 3.84 -19.09
C GLU A 345 10.18 4.86 -19.35
N GLU A 346 9.34 4.61 -20.36
CA GLU A 346 8.16 5.45 -20.65
C GLU A 346 7.18 5.51 -19.47
N CYS A 347 6.89 4.35 -18.86
CA CYS A 347 6.03 4.25 -17.70
C CYS A 347 6.61 5.03 -16.50
N ALA A 348 7.90 4.85 -16.22
CA ALA A 348 8.60 5.48 -15.12
C ALA A 348 8.61 7.01 -15.27
N GLN A 349 8.94 7.49 -16.48
CA GLN A 349 8.93 8.91 -16.81
C GLN A 349 7.53 9.51 -16.63
N TYR A 350 6.48 8.82 -17.10
CA TYR A 350 5.11 9.30 -16.95
C TYR A 350 4.71 9.53 -15.48
N PHE A 351 4.93 8.55 -14.59
CA PHE A 351 4.56 8.69 -13.19
C PHE A 351 5.47 9.66 -12.43
N LYS A 352 6.76 9.71 -12.77
CA LYS A 352 7.70 10.72 -12.25
C LYS A 352 7.21 12.14 -12.55
N GLU A 353 6.85 12.43 -13.80
CA GLU A 353 6.38 13.77 -14.19
C GLU A 353 5.10 14.18 -13.45
N LEU A 354 4.17 13.24 -13.24
CA LEU A 354 2.96 13.50 -12.44
C LEU A 354 3.30 13.88 -11.00
N GLN A 355 4.25 13.16 -10.39
CA GLN A 355 4.68 13.42 -9.02
C GLN A 355 5.42 14.75 -8.91
N GLU A 356 6.41 15.01 -9.77
CA GLU A 356 7.19 16.24 -9.75
C GLU A 356 6.32 17.48 -9.97
N ARG A 357 5.39 17.42 -10.94
CA ARG A 357 4.44 18.50 -11.20
C ARG A 357 3.63 18.83 -9.96
N THR A 358 3.13 17.80 -9.27
CA THR A 358 2.37 17.97 -8.03
C THR A 358 3.22 18.59 -6.93
N ILE A 359 4.46 18.12 -6.74
CA ILE A 359 5.36 18.65 -5.70
C ILE A 359 5.63 20.13 -5.96
N ARG A 360 6.06 20.48 -7.18
CA ARG A 360 6.39 21.87 -7.54
C ARG A 360 5.18 22.82 -7.43
N GLU A 361 4.00 22.37 -7.85
CA GLU A 361 2.75 23.14 -7.71
C GLU A 361 2.44 23.43 -6.23
N ASN A 362 2.54 22.42 -5.36
CA ASN A 362 2.30 22.61 -3.93
C ASN A 362 3.35 23.52 -3.27
N ILE A 363 4.63 23.41 -3.66
CA ILE A 363 5.68 24.31 -3.15
C ILE A 363 5.35 25.76 -3.53
N GLN A 364 4.97 25.99 -4.79
CA GLN A 364 4.63 27.32 -5.27
C GLN A 364 3.46 27.93 -4.48
N TRP A 365 2.41 27.14 -4.25
CA TRP A 365 1.23 27.56 -3.49
C TRP A 365 1.49 27.74 -2.00
N PHE A 366 2.41 26.96 -1.44
CA PHE A 366 2.81 27.07 -0.04
C PHE A 366 3.63 28.34 0.22
N GLN A 367 4.47 28.75 -0.74
CA GLN A 367 5.34 29.92 -0.58
C GLN A 367 4.66 31.26 -0.90
N ASN A 368 3.78 31.29 -1.90
CA ASN A 368 3.24 32.55 -2.45
C ASN A 368 1.78 32.85 -2.05
N ASP A 369 1.14 31.97 -1.29
CA ASP A 369 -0.30 31.92 -1.03
C ASP A 369 -1.14 31.83 -2.33
N MET A 370 -2.18 30.98 -2.33
CA MET A 370 -3.13 30.97 -3.46
C MET A 370 -4.06 32.16 -3.40
N ASP A 371 -4.28 32.79 -4.55
CA ASP A 371 -5.32 33.81 -4.67
C ASP A 371 -6.74 33.22 -4.51
N GLN A 372 -7.70 34.10 -4.18
CA GLN A 372 -9.08 33.70 -3.95
C GLN A 372 -9.73 33.00 -5.17
N PRO A 373 -9.54 33.48 -6.43
CA PRO A 373 -10.04 32.77 -7.61
C PRO A 373 -9.51 31.34 -7.75
N SER A 374 -8.21 31.12 -7.51
CA SER A 374 -7.58 29.80 -7.58
C SER A 374 -8.12 28.85 -6.50
N CYS A 375 -8.36 29.36 -5.29
CA CYS A 375 -9.00 28.60 -4.22
C CYS A 375 -10.42 28.15 -4.60
N LEU A 376 -11.23 29.05 -5.14
CA LEU A 376 -12.61 28.73 -5.58
C LEU A 376 -12.60 27.73 -6.75
N ARG A 377 -11.66 27.88 -7.68
CA ARG A 377 -11.48 26.94 -8.78
C ARG A 377 -11.09 25.56 -8.27
N LEU A 378 -10.12 25.46 -7.36
CA LEU A 378 -9.71 24.18 -6.76
C LEU A 378 -10.87 23.51 -6.00
N GLN A 379 -11.67 24.29 -5.27
CA GLN A 379 -12.87 23.75 -4.63
C GLN A 379 -13.85 23.16 -5.65
N SER A 380 -14.07 23.87 -6.76
CA SER A 380 -14.89 23.37 -7.88
C SER A 380 -14.33 22.07 -8.48
N VAL A 381 -13.00 21.95 -8.60
CA VAL A 381 -12.33 20.71 -9.04
C VAL A 381 -12.59 19.59 -8.04
N LYS A 382 -12.42 19.81 -6.73
CA LYS A 382 -12.68 18.78 -5.71
C LYS A 382 -14.10 18.27 -5.73
N ASP A 383 -15.08 19.17 -5.85
CA ASP A 383 -16.49 18.81 -5.92
C ASP A 383 -16.82 18.03 -7.21
N THR A 384 -16.19 18.41 -8.32
CA THR A 384 -16.31 17.70 -9.60
C THR A 384 -15.67 16.31 -9.53
N VAL A 385 -14.47 16.17 -8.95
CA VAL A 385 -13.79 14.88 -8.75
C VAL A 385 -14.65 13.96 -7.89
N ALA A 386 -15.20 14.46 -6.79
CA ALA A 386 -16.05 13.67 -5.92
C ALA A 386 -17.34 13.24 -6.63
N SER A 387 -17.98 14.14 -7.37
CA SER A 387 -19.19 13.82 -8.16
C SER A 387 -18.92 12.79 -9.26
N LEU A 388 -17.78 12.91 -9.96
CA LEU A 388 -17.33 11.94 -10.95
C LEU A 388 -17.06 10.58 -10.32
N TYR A 389 -16.42 10.54 -9.15
CA TYR A 389 -16.15 9.29 -8.43
C TYR A 389 -17.45 8.54 -8.10
N ILE A 390 -18.41 9.22 -7.46
CA ILE A 390 -19.71 8.62 -7.10
C ILE A 390 -20.45 8.13 -8.33
N LYS A 391 -20.47 8.93 -9.41
CA LYS A 391 -21.18 8.57 -10.64
C LYS A 391 -20.51 7.41 -11.38
N ARG A 392 -19.18 7.39 -11.48
CA ARG A 392 -18.43 6.41 -12.27
C ARG A 392 -18.41 5.02 -11.63
N TYR A 393 -18.36 4.96 -10.30
CA TYR A 393 -18.26 3.72 -9.55
C TYR A 393 -19.54 3.39 -8.78
N GLU A 394 -20.63 4.07 -9.12
CA GLU A 394 -21.96 3.83 -8.59
C GLU A 394 -22.00 3.64 -7.06
N CYS A 395 -21.31 4.51 -6.31
CA CYS A 395 -21.21 4.41 -4.86
C CYS A 395 -22.56 4.64 -4.18
N ARG A 396 -23.32 3.56 -3.98
CA ARG A 396 -24.67 3.55 -3.40
C ARG A 396 -24.68 2.84 -2.06
N HIS A 397 -25.69 3.13 -1.25
CA HIS A 397 -25.87 2.44 0.01
C HIS A 397 -26.24 0.98 -0.26
N VAL A 398 -25.46 0.07 0.33
CA VAL A 398 -25.77 -1.36 0.37
C VAL A 398 -26.29 -1.65 1.77
N GLY A 399 -27.42 -2.37 1.91
CA GLY A 399 -27.95 -2.75 3.23
C GLY A 399 -26.86 -3.41 4.10
N GLN A 400 -26.91 -3.30 5.43
CA GLN A 400 -25.91 -3.97 6.26
C GLN A 400 -25.98 -5.50 6.07
N PRO A 401 -24.85 -6.22 6.05
CA PRO A 401 -24.88 -7.68 6.03
C PRO A 401 -25.58 -8.18 7.31
N PRO A 402 -26.21 -9.38 7.29
CA PRO A 402 -26.88 -9.95 8.46
C PRO A 402 -25.97 -10.03 9.70
N LEU A 403 -24.67 -10.18 9.48
CA LEU A 403 -23.61 -10.06 10.47
C LEU A 403 -22.57 -9.05 9.94
N PRO A 404 -22.43 -7.86 10.56
CA PRO A 404 -21.34 -6.94 10.25
C PRO A 404 -19.99 -7.65 10.42
N LEU A 405 -19.07 -7.47 9.47
CA LEU A 405 -17.72 -8.04 9.58
C LEU A 405 -16.88 -7.29 10.62
N MET A 406 -17.26 -6.08 11.00
CA MET A 406 -16.69 -5.33 12.11
C MET A 406 -17.72 -5.20 13.22
N GLN A 407 -17.58 -6.00 14.27
CA GLN A 407 -18.40 -5.93 15.49
C GLN A 407 -17.58 -5.35 16.65
N GLY A 408 -18.25 -4.62 17.55
CA GLY A 408 -17.67 -4.12 18.81
C GLY A 408 -17.27 -2.63 18.83
N PRO A 409 -17.29 -1.98 20.00
CA PRO A 409 -16.94 -0.56 20.13
C PRO A 409 -15.45 -0.29 19.83
N SER A 410 -15.15 0.76 19.05
CA SER A 410 -13.79 1.13 18.60
C SER A 410 -12.79 1.41 19.75
N THR A 411 -13.28 1.59 20.97
CA THR A 411 -12.51 1.99 22.15
C THR A 411 -12.20 0.85 23.11
N PHE A 412 -12.79 -0.34 22.94
CA PHE A 412 -12.65 -1.43 23.92
C PHE A 412 -11.37 -2.25 23.69
N LEU A 413 -11.06 -2.60 22.44
CA LEU A 413 -9.88 -3.41 22.10
C LEU A 413 -8.56 -2.61 22.06
N LEU A 414 -8.65 -1.28 21.86
CA LEU A 414 -7.52 -0.36 22.04
C LEU A 414 -6.93 -0.40 23.46
N ARG A 415 -7.71 -0.86 24.45
CA ARG A 415 -7.34 -0.97 25.87
C ARG A 415 -6.92 -2.37 26.31
N CYS A 416 -7.09 -3.38 25.45
CA CYS A 416 -6.73 -4.79 25.70
C CYS A 416 -5.51 -5.23 24.87
N ARG A 417 -4.76 -4.29 24.30
CA ARG A 417 -3.49 -4.58 23.60
C ARG A 417 -2.48 -5.15 24.58
N GLY A 418 -2.07 -6.39 24.36
CA GLY A 418 -1.11 -7.09 25.22
C GLY A 418 -1.66 -8.31 25.96
N TRP A 419 -2.87 -8.78 25.65
CA TRP A 419 -3.24 -10.13 26.09
C TRP A 419 -2.45 -11.16 25.25
N ASN A 420 -1.28 -11.54 25.78
CA ASN A 420 -0.73 -12.88 25.59
C ASN A 420 -1.70 -13.86 26.26
N VAL A 421 -2.82 -14.18 25.59
CA VAL A 421 -3.83 -15.09 26.16
C VAL A 421 -3.31 -16.53 26.27
N ALA A 422 -2.14 -16.79 25.68
CA ALA A 422 -1.34 -17.99 25.86
C ALA A 422 0.14 -17.65 25.78
N SER A 423 0.93 -18.26 26.66
CA SER A 423 2.38 -18.26 26.65
C SER A 423 2.96 -18.92 25.39
N PHE A 424 4.20 -18.60 25.02
CA PHE A 424 4.91 -19.27 23.92
C PHE A 424 4.82 -20.80 24.02
N SER A 425 4.97 -21.37 25.23
CA SER A 425 4.86 -22.81 25.49
C SER A 425 3.48 -23.40 25.22
N GLU A 426 2.40 -22.63 25.41
CA GLU A 426 1.03 -23.08 25.14
C GLU A 426 0.67 -23.01 23.65
N ARG A 427 1.37 -22.16 22.88
CA ARG A 427 1.23 -22.02 21.43
C ARG A 427 2.17 -22.93 20.65
N ASN A 428 3.31 -23.30 21.22
CA ASN A 428 4.36 -24.08 20.56
C ASN A 428 3.80 -25.43 20.07
N GLY A 429 3.89 -25.69 18.76
CA GLY A 429 3.36 -26.89 18.12
C GLY A 429 1.83 -26.90 17.88
N CYS A 430 1.10 -25.81 18.20
CA CYS A 430 -0.33 -25.69 17.97
C CYS A 430 -0.66 -24.46 17.10
N SER A 431 -0.37 -24.55 15.80
CA SER A 431 -0.59 -23.46 14.81
C SER A 431 -2.04 -22.96 14.74
N ASN A 432 -3.02 -23.75 15.18
CA ASN A 432 -4.43 -23.36 15.23
C ASN A 432 -4.90 -22.92 16.62
N TRP A 433 -4.01 -22.64 17.58
CA TRP A 433 -4.38 -22.32 18.96
C TRP A 433 -5.40 -21.18 19.03
N TRP A 434 -5.12 -20.06 18.35
CA TRP A 434 -6.02 -18.90 18.31
C TRP A 434 -7.39 -19.22 17.72
N LYS A 435 -7.43 -20.04 16.66
CA LYS A 435 -8.69 -20.49 16.03
C LYS A 435 -9.50 -21.38 16.98
N LYS A 436 -8.83 -22.26 17.73
CA LYS A 436 -9.47 -23.17 18.69
C LYS A 436 -10.05 -22.45 19.91
N HIS A 437 -9.44 -21.33 20.32
CA HIS A 437 -9.86 -20.58 21.50
C HIS A 437 -10.61 -19.29 21.17
N ALA A 438 -10.89 -19.01 19.88
CA ALA A 438 -11.52 -17.75 19.45
C ALA A 438 -12.86 -17.47 20.17
N GLU A 439 -13.70 -18.49 20.37
CA GLU A 439 -14.96 -18.34 21.11
C GLU A 439 -14.75 -18.08 22.61
N GLU A 440 -13.75 -18.71 23.22
CA GLU A 440 -13.41 -18.51 24.63
C GLU A 440 -12.86 -17.11 24.86
N LEU A 441 -11.97 -16.66 23.97
CA LEU A 441 -11.46 -15.29 23.93
C LEU A 441 -12.60 -14.29 23.77
N ARG A 442 -13.55 -14.57 22.87
CA ARG A 442 -14.74 -13.73 22.67
C ARG A 442 -15.60 -13.64 23.94
N LYS A 443 -15.90 -14.78 24.58
CA LYS A 443 -16.65 -14.84 25.84
C LYS A 443 -15.93 -14.13 26.99
N MET A 444 -14.61 -14.26 27.08
CA MET A 444 -13.80 -13.54 28.06
C MET A 444 -13.87 -12.04 27.86
N LEU A 445 -13.76 -11.57 26.61
CA LEU A 445 -13.83 -10.15 26.27
C LEU A 445 -15.21 -9.56 26.50
N ASP A 446 -16.28 -10.29 26.16
CA ASP A 446 -17.67 -9.89 26.41
C ASP A 446 -17.99 -9.83 27.93
N GLY A 447 -17.24 -10.57 28.76
CA GLY A 447 -17.41 -10.65 30.20
C GLY A 447 -16.68 -9.58 31.03
N VAL A 448 -15.81 -8.74 30.43
CA VAL A 448 -15.06 -7.70 31.18
C VAL A 448 -15.96 -6.50 31.49
N PRO A 449 -16.30 -6.23 32.77
CA PRO A 449 -17.19 -5.13 33.11
C PRO A 449 -16.52 -3.78 32.83
N LEU A 450 -17.14 -2.95 32.00
CA LEU A 450 -16.73 -1.58 31.65
C LEU A 450 -16.51 -0.65 32.87
N ALA A 451 -16.97 -1.04 34.07
CA ALA A 451 -16.98 -0.22 35.28
C ALA A 451 -15.75 -0.36 36.20
N ASN A 452 -14.88 -1.36 36.01
CA ASN A 452 -13.79 -1.66 36.97
C ASN A 452 -12.42 -1.06 36.62
N ILE A 453 -12.35 -0.08 35.72
CA ILE A 453 -11.09 0.56 35.32
C ILE A 453 -11.13 2.04 35.71
N SER A 454 -10.72 2.33 36.95
CA SER A 454 -10.68 3.65 37.54
C SER A 454 -9.59 4.54 36.93
N HIS A 455 -10.01 5.72 36.45
CA HIS A 455 -9.31 7.00 36.42
C HIS A 455 -7.77 7.00 36.25
N SER A 456 -7.32 7.02 35.00
CA SER A 456 -6.56 8.18 34.54
C SER A 456 -7.36 8.76 33.37
N GLN A 457 -7.74 10.03 33.49
CA GLN A 457 -8.31 10.72 32.34
C GLN A 457 -7.33 10.53 31.18
N PRO A 458 -7.76 10.05 29.99
CA PRO A 458 -7.07 10.48 28.80
C PRO A 458 -7.13 11.99 28.91
N SER A 459 -5.98 12.67 28.87
CA SER A 459 -5.96 14.08 28.54
C SER A 459 -6.99 14.25 27.44
N THR A 460 -8.01 15.06 27.71
CA THR A 460 -8.87 15.61 26.67
C THR A 460 -7.92 16.28 25.68
N GLU A 461 -7.40 15.51 24.73
CA GLU A 461 -7.08 16.03 23.43
C GLU A 461 -8.40 16.64 22.99
N LEU A 462 -8.42 17.96 23.10
CA LEU A 462 -9.53 18.76 22.69
C LEU A 462 -10.01 18.23 21.35
N LEU A 463 -11.31 18.02 21.28
CA LEU A 463 -12.12 17.99 20.07
C LEU A 463 -12.01 19.32 19.29
N SER A 464 -10.80 19.87 19.09
CA SER A 464 -10.54 21.11 18.35
C SER A 464 -10.24 20.89 16.87
N ASP A 465 -10.04 19.65 16.41
CA ASP A 465 -9.71 19.39 15.00
C ASP A 465 -10.92 18.99 14.13
N ARG A 466 -12.14 19.14 14.65
CA ARG A 466 -13.40 19.01 13.88
C ARG A 466 -14.11 20.34 13.66
N VAL A 467 -13.36 21.42 13.40
CA VAL A 467 -13.96 22.61 12.81
C VAL A 467 -14.14 22.35 11.33
N ALA A 468 -15.40 22.16 10.90
CA ALA A 468 -15.76 22.29 9.50
C ALA A 468 -15.24 23.66 8.98
N PRO A 469 -14.54 23.74 7.84
CA PRO A 469 -13.95 24.99 7.39
C PRO A 469 -15.04 26.03 7.14
N CYS A 470 -15.06 27.09 7.96
CA CYS A 470 -15.89 28.26 7.71
C CYS A 470 -15.17 29.14 6.70
N ALA A 471 -15.83 29.58 5.64
CA ALA A 471 -15.28 30.42 4.55
C ALA A 471 -14.63 31.75 4.99
N SER A 472 -14.67 32.09 6.29
CA SER A 472 -14.09 33.30 6.89
C SER A 472 -12.56 33.32 6.97
N TRP A 473 -11.87 32.17 6.93
CA TRP A 473 -10.40 32.05 6.86
C TRP A 473 -9.74 32.57 5.58
N ILE A 474 -10.52 32.94 4.55
CA ILE A 474 -10.03 33.55 3.30
C ILE A 474 -9.75 35.06 3.48
N ARG A 475 -10.01 35.65 4.66
CA ARG A 475 -9.59 37.02 4.96
C ARG A 475 -8.38 37.03 5.90
N THR A 476 -7.25 37.45 5.33
CA THR A 476 -5.93 37.68 5.92
C THR A 476 -5.11 36.41 6.21
N GLY A 477 -4.19 36.09 5.29
CA GLY A 477 -3.06 35.23 5.58
C GLY A 477 -2.32 35.74 6.82
N ARG A 478 -1.95 34.84 7.72
CA ARG A 478 -1.15 35.20 8.90
C ARG A 478 0.18 35.78 8.41
N LYS A 479 0.44 37.06 8.69
CA LYS A 479 1.80 37.59 8.71
C LYS A 479 2.51 36.92 9.90
N TYR A 480 3.52 36.10 9.64
CA TYR A 480 4.41 35.63 10.70
C TYR A 480 5.08 36.85 11.35
N GLY A 481 4.89 37.01 12.67
CA GLY A 481 5.67 37.96 13.45
C GLY A 481 7.14 37.55 13.43
N LYS A 482 8.06 38.53 13.45
CA LYS A 482 9.50 38.29 13.56
C LYS A 482 9.77 37.42 14.80
N PHE A 483 10.28 36.20 14.60
CA PHE A 483 10.86 35.41 15.69
C PHE A 483 12.25 35.98 16.04
N PRO A 484 12.62 36.06 17.32
CA PRO A 484 13.98 36.44 17.71
C PRO A 484 14.92 35.31 17.30
N GLY A 485 15.86 35.58 16.38
CA GLY A 485 16.90 34.62 15.99
C GLY A 485 17.24 34.57 14.50
N LEU A 486 16.42 35.15 13.63
CA LEU A 486 16.72 35.28 12.19
C LEU A 486 16.59 36.74 11.75
N SER A 487 17.63 37.53 12.06
CA SER A 487 17.85 38.80 11.36
C SER A 487 18.77 38.56 10.16
N SER A 488 18.22 38.87 8.99
CA SER A 488 18.90 39.27 7.76
C SER A 488 20.39 39.63 7.90
N SER A 489 21.26 38.84 7.31
CA SER A 489 22.37 39.39 6.52
C SER A 489 22.87 38.35 5.54
N ALA A 490 22.80 38.69 4.26
CA ALA A 490 23.58 38.04 3.22
C ALA A 490 25.07 38.18 3.56
N ARG A 491 25.81 37.07 3.57
CA ARG A 491 27.26 37.02 3.30
C ARG A 491 27.64 35.57 2.95
N GLN A 492 28.35 35.43 1.84
CA GLN A 492 28.94 34.18 1.35
C GLN A 492 29.81 33.51 2.43
N PRO A 493 29.89 32.16 2.48
CA PRO A 493 30.97 31.51 3.21
C PRO A 493 32.16 31.23 2.28
N CYS A 494 33.25 31.97 2.49
CA CYS A 494 34.60 31.49 2.22
C CYS A 494 34.96 30.47 3.30
N TRP A 495 35.29 29.23 2.91
CA TRP A 495 35.83 28.24 3.83
C TRP A 495 37.36 28.28 3.80
N THR A 496 37.98 28.80 4.86
CA THR A 496 39.39 28.55 5.20
C THR A 496 39.45 27.57 6.36
N TRP A 497 40.16 26.45 6.14
CA TRP A 497 40.44 25.41 7.13
C TRP A 497 41.39 25.91 8.24
N PRO A 498 41.17 25.58 9.52
CA PRO A 498 42.21 25.70 10.53
C PRO A 498 43.10 24.45 10.56
N SER A 499 44.38 24.68 10.33
CA SER A 499 45.51 23.82 10.62
C SER A 499 45.54 23.37 12.08
N CYS A 500 45.68 22.07 12.31
CA CYS A 500 46.08 21.51 13.61
C CYS A 500 47.56 21.12 13.50
N SER A 501 48.43 21.82 14.22
CA SER A 501 49.86 21.52 14.33
C SER A 501 50.24 21.29 15.79
N ALA A 502 50.56 20.05 16.12
CA ALA A 502 51.48 19.70 17.20
C ALA A 502 52.23 18.43 16.81
N CYS A 503 53.49 18.62 16.42
CA CYS A 503 54.44 17.59 16.05
C CYS A 503 54.88 16.75 17.26
N ARG A 504 55.12 15.45 17.05
CA ARG A 504 56.46 14.81 17.18
C ARG A 504 56.43 13.38 16.62
N THR A 505 57.57 13.03 16.02
CA THR A 505 57.87 11.95 15.06
C THR A 505 58.47 10.71 15.77
N PRO A 506 59.20 9.76 15.11
CA PRO A 506 58.65 8.52 14.54
C PRO A 506 59.44 7.24 14.93
N SER A 507 58.92 6.05 14.64
CA SER A 507 59.76 4.87 14.32
C SER A 507 58.92 3.70 13.75
N THR A 508 58.99 3.56 12.41
CA THR A 508 59.25 2.37 11.55
C THR A 508 59.03 0.91 12.04
N PRO A 509 58.96 -0.08 11.11
CA PRO A 509 57.80 -0.93 10.88
C PRO A 509 58.06 -2.41 11.24
N LEU A 510 57.06 -3.29 11.09
CA LEU A 510 57.32 -4.68 10.74
C LEU A 510 56.08 -5.37 10.17
N THR A 511 56.29 -5.87 8.96
CA THR A 511 55.67 -7.02 8.30
C THR A 511 55.46 -8.19 9.26
N ILE A 512 54.29 -8.83 9.23
CA ILE A 512 53.97 -10.12 8.58
C ILE A 512 52.45 -10.24 8.54
#